data_AF-A0A1V2VTV6-F1
#
_entry.id   AF-A0A1V2VTV6-F1
#
_cell.length_a   1.000
_cell.length_b   1.000
_cell.length_c   1.000
_cell.angle_alpha   90.00
_cell.angle_beta   90.00
_cell.angle_gamma   90.00
#
_symmetry.space_group_name_H-M   'P 1'
#
loop_
_entity.id
_entity.type
_entity.pdbx_description
1 polymer ?
#
loop_
_entity_poly.entity_id
_entity_poly.type
_entity_poly.pdbx_seq_one_letter_code
_entity_poly.pdbx_strand_id
1 'polypeptide(L)'
;MTPSEFLFHLKNLPEDTPITATHIAGILEVISPMLKEEKKPTGFSSLDSEALIDENTLAEWICEPVSTIQKWRLKGGTGPDYVKKKNGSVRYQVGAVRNWIKDNTISNTAQGTAKGIKRMEGVSFDFPTPLITTHTDSEPIPFFQSLSLDEEVIKGYVMEHVEHYHEPQQNMAAWLYNHMGSGFIADLRQQTKDILLRGGRINQVARRLVGDELIEFNIADLLANFQGIDFGYGDFLYMLLDNGLDVSQVSNPSDQFKSTHNSYLLYHKLEHSLSNKITATRKTNP
;
A
#
# COMPACT_ATOMS: atom_id res chain seq x y z
N MET A 1 -1.72 -0.19 6.08
CA MET A 1 -1.07 0.45 7.24
C MET A 1 0.25 -0.25 7.49
N THR A 2 1.35 0.47 7.75
CA THR A 2 2.65 -0.17 8.08
C THR A 2 2.67 -0.71 9.52
N PRO A 3 3.57 -1.64 9.89
CA PRO A 3 3.62 -2.19 11.25
C PRO A 3 4.01 -1.12 12.28
N SER A 4 4.84 -0.15 11.88
CA SER A 4 5.21 0.99 12.72
C SER A 4 4.02 1.92 12.98
N GLU A 5 3.21 2.21 11.95
CA GLU A 5 1.97 2.97 12.12
C GLU A 5 0.96 2.20 12.97
N PHE A 6 0.82 0.90 12.75
CA PHE A 6 -0.04 0.02 13.54
C PHE A 6 0.34 0.05 15.02
N LEU A 7 1.64 -0.08 15.33
CA LEU A 7 2.17 0.07 16.68
C LEU A 7 1.96 1.47 17.27
N PHE A 8 2.09 2.52 16.45
CA PHE A 8 1.80 3.88 16.89
C PHE A 8 0.33 4.01 17.29
N HIS A 9 -0.61 3.51 16.50
CA HIS A 9 -2.03 3.53 16.84
C HIS A 9 -2.34 2.72 18.09
N LEU A 10 -1.76 1.51 18.22
CA LEU A 10 -1.90 0.69 19.44
C LEU A 10 -1.42 1.42 20.70
N LYS A 11 -0.30 2.13 20.64
CA LYS A 11 0.26 2.87 21.78
C LYS A 11 -0.59 4.08 22.20
N ASN A 12 -1.44 4.58 21.32
CA ASN A 12 -2.31 5.73 21.57
C ASN A 12 -3.73 5.32 21.99
N LEU A 13 -3.99 4.03 22.23
CA LEU A 13 -5.27 3.57 22.74
C LEU A 13 -5.48 3.99 24.20
N PRO A 14 -6.73 4.30 24.61
CA PRO A 14 -7.08 4.45 26.03
C PRO A 14 -6.68 3.23 26.87
N GLU A 15 -6.26 3.44 28.11
CA GLU A 15 -5.80 2.35 29.00
C GLU A 15 -6.87 1.30 29.30
N ASP A 16 -8.15 1.67 29.19
CA ASP A 16 -9.32 0.83 29.41
C ASP A 16 -9.86 0.15 28.14
N THR A 17 -9.15 0.28 27.01
CA THR A 17 -9.57 -0.34 25.75
C THR A 17 -9.57 -1.87 25.88
N PRO A 18 -10.70 -2.56 25.62
CA PRO A 18 -10.76 -4.01 25.72
C PRO A 18 -9.97 -4.65 24.57
N ILE A 19 -9.02 -5.52 24.91
CA ILE A 19 -8.21 -6.28 23.95
C ILE A 19 -8.42 -7.77 24.23
N THR A 20 -9.07 -8.45 23.29
CA THR A 20 -9.35 -9.90 23.38
C THR A 20 -8.17 -10.75 22.89
N ALA A 21 -8.22 -12.06 23.13
CA ALA A 21 -7.19 -12.99 22.64
C ALA A 21 -7.03 -12.94 21.11
N THR A 22 -8.12 -12.77 20.37
CA THR A 22 -8.12 -12.61 18.92
C THR A 22 -7.38 -11.35 18.48
N HIS A 23 -7.59 -10.24 19.21
CA HIS A 23 -6.85 -9.01 18.95
C HIS A 23 -5.36 -9.20 19.20
N ILE A 24 -4.97 -9.86 20.29
CA ILE A 24 -3.57 -10.17 20.59
C ILE A 24 -2.93 -11.01 19.48
N ALA A 25 -3.62 -12.03 18.97
CA ALA A 25 -3.13 -12.86 17.87
C ALA A 25 -2.88 -12.03 16.60
N GLY A 26 -3.84 -11.18 16.22
CA GLY A 26 -3.68 -10.26 15.09
C GLY A 26 -2.52 -9.28 15.28
N ILE A 27 -2.36 -8.71 16.47
CA ILE A 27 -1.23 -7.84 16.81
C ILE A 27 0.09 -8.58 16.62
N LEU A 28 0.22 -9.78 17.21
CA LEU A 28 1.43 -10.60 17.14
C LEU A 28 1.81 -10.91 15.70
N GLU A 29 0.85 -11.18 14.83
CA GLU A 29 1.12 -11.48 13.41
C GLU A 29 1.66 -10.26 12.65
N VAL A 30 1.12 -9.07 12.91
CA VAL A 30 1.61 -7.80 12.33
C VAL A 30 3.03 -7.47 12.79
N ILE A 31 3.32 -7.67 14.08
CA ILE A 31 4.62 -7.31 14.67
C ILE A 31 5.65 -8.43 14.60
N SER A 32 5.25 -9.67 14.30
CA SER A 32 6.14 -10.82 14.18
C SER A 32 7.35 -10.56 13.26
N PRO A 33 7.18 -9.92 12.08
CA PRO A 33 8.31 -9.50 11.25
C PRO A 33 9.27 -8.52 11.95
N MET A 34 8.78 -7.68 12.86
CA MET A 34 9.59 -6.74 13.66
C MET A 34 10.24 -7.39 14.89
N LEU A 35 9.60 -8.43 15.44
CA LEU A 35 10.07 -9.19 16.60
C LEU A 35 11.08 -10.27 16.24
N LYS A 36 11.09 -10.72 14.98
CA LYS A 36 12.24 -11.45 14.45
C LYS A 36 13.42 -10.50 14.57
N GLU A 37 14.25 -10.75 15.58
CA GLU A 37 15.52 -10.05 15.75
C GLU A 37 16.14 -9.87 14.37
N GLU A 38 16.59 -8.65 14.05
CA GLU A 38 17.71 -8.52 13.13
C GLU A 38 18.75 -9.51 13.66
N LYS A 39 18.87 -10.67 13.02
CA LYS A 39 19.95 -11.58 13.32
C LYS A 39 21.19 -10.72 13.16
N LYS A 40 21.83 -10.43 14.30
CA LYS A 40 23.11 -9.72 14.36
C LYS A 40 23.94 -10.18 13.17
N PRO A 41 24.58 -9.25 12.44
CA PRO A 41 25.27 -9.58 11.21
C PRO A 41 26.12 -10.80 11.48
N THR A 42 25.68 -11.93 10.94
CA THR A 42 26.48 -13.14 10.89
C THR A 42 27.80 -12.67 10.31
N GLY A 43 28.92 -13.18 10.84
CA GLY A 43 30.26 -12.78 10.44
C GLY A 43 30.60 -13.10 8.97
N PHE A 44 29.67 -12.96 8.04
CA PHE A 44 29.82 -13.06 6.61
C PHE A 44 30.92 -12.12 6.09
N SER A 45 31.11 -10.96 6.74
CA SER A 45 32.25 -10.06 6.50
C SER A 45 33.60 -10.68 6.86
N SER A 46 33.66 -11.68 7.76
CA SER A 46 34.87 -12.43 8.09
C SER A 46 35.09 -13.72 7.29
N LEU A 47 34.15 -14.09 6.41
CA LEU A 47 34.35 -15.26 5.53
C LEU A 47 35.47 -15.02 4.53
N ASP A 48 36.19 -16.08 4.17
CA ASP A 48 37.19 -16.02 3.10
C ASP A 48 36.52 -15.65 1.76
N SER A 49 37.13 -14.75 0.99
CA SER A 49 36.64 -14.34 -0.33
C SER A 49 36.52 -15.49 -1.32
N GLU A 50 37.32 -16.55 -1.15
CA GLU A 50 37.26 -17.77 -1.97
C GLU A 50 36.19 -18.77 -1.51
N ALA A 51 35.57 -18.55 -0.35
CA ALA A 51 34.53 -19.43 0.16
C ALA A 51 33.28 -19.38 -0.74
N LEU A 52 32.62 -20.54 -0.86
CA LEU A 52 31.37 -20.70 -1.59
C LEU A 52 30.21 -20.83 -0.60
N ILE A 53 29.23 -19.94 -0.72
CA ILE A 53 27.99 -19.95 0.06
C ILE A 53 26.82 -20.42 -0.80
N ASP A 54 25.75 -20.90 -0.16
CA ASP A 54 24.52 -21.29 -0.85
C ASP A 54 23.50 -20.14 -0.92
N GLU A 55 22.36 -20.40 -1.56
CA GLU A 55 21.32 -19.40 -1.81
C GLU A 55 20.67 -18.90 -0.52
N ASN A 56 20.52 -19.79 0.48
CA ASN A 56 19.95 -19.43 1.78
C ASN A 56 20.89 -18.51 2.55
N THR A 57 22.18 -18.83 2.53
CA THR A 57 23.22 -18.01 3.15
C THR A 57 23.36 -16.66 2.45
N LEU A 58 23.26 -16.63 1.11
CA LEU A 58 23.25 -15.37 0.37
C LEU A 58 22.02 -14.54 0.73
N ALA A 59 20.82 -15.14 0.72
CA ALA A 59 19.56 -14.50 1.11
C ALA A 59 19.66 -13.85 2.48
N GLU A 60 20.21 -14.57 3.44
CA GLU A 60 20.45 -14.06 4.79
C GLU A 60 21.46 -12.91 4.80
N TRP A 61 22.54 -13.00 4.02
CA TRP A 61 23.59 -11.97 3.99
C TRP A 61 23.11 -10.65 3.36
N ILE A 62 22.34 -10.69 2.27
CA ILE A 62 21.86 -9.47 1.58
C ILE A 62 20.45 -9.05 1.99
N CYS A 63 19.85 -9.73 2.98
CA CYS A 63 18.50 -9.50 3.47
C CYS A 63 17.42 -9.60 2.38
N GLU A 64 17.51 -10.62 1.52
CA GLU A 64 16.56 -10.85 0.43
C GLU A 64 15.92 -12.24 0.49
N PRO A 65 14.66 -12.42 0.01
CA PRO A 65 14.08 -13.74 -0.12
C PRO A 65 14.85 -14.63 -1.11
N VAL A 66 14.97 -15.92 -0.81
CA VAL A 66 15.61 -16.91 -1.71
C VAL A 66 14.95 -16.93 -3.09
N SER A 67 13.62 -16.76 -3.15
CA SER A 67 12.85 -16.70 -4.39
C SER A 67 13.27 -15.51 -5.27
N THR A 68 13.69 -14.40 -4.67
CA THR A 68 14.24 -13.24 -5.38
C THR A 68 15.57 -13.59 -6.02
N ILE A 69 16.48 -14.20 -5.25
CA ILE A 69 17.80 -14.61 -5.74
C ILE A 69 17.65 -15.57 -6.93
N GLN A 70 16.69 -16.48 -6.87
CA GLN A 70 16.35 -17.37 -7.98
C GLN A 70 15.89 -16.61 -9.23
N LYS A 71 15.02 -15.60 -9.07
CA LYS A 71 14.56 -14.74 -10.17
C LYS A 71 15.71 -13.95 -10.79
N TRP A 72 16.64 -13.42 -10.00
CA TRP A 72 17.81 -12.69 -10.52
C TRP A 72 18.67 -13.54 -11.44
N ARG A 73 18.84 -14.83 -11.13
CA ARG A 73 19.56 -15.76 -12.00
C ARG A 73 18.85 -16.00 -13.33
N LEU A 74 17.52 -16.01 -13.33
CA LEU A 74 16.72 -16.22 -14.54
C LEU A 74 16.72 -14.98 -15.44
N LYS A 75 16.64 -13.78 -14.86
CA LYS A 75 16.58 -12.51 -15.61
C LYS A 75 17.95 -12.08 -16.15
N GLY A 76 19.04 -12.53 -15.54
CA GLY A 76 20.41 -12.16 -15.92
C GLY A 76 20.81 -10.75 -15.46
N GLY A 77 22.07 -10.57 -15.07
CA GLY A 77 22.68 -9.26 -14.81
C GLY A 77 22.22 -8.48 -13.57
N THR A 78 21.34 -9.04 -12.73
CA THR A 78 20.74 -8.31 -11.58
C THR A 78 21.33 -8.73 -10.22
N GLY A 79 21.93 -9.91 -10.12
CA GLY A 79 22.45 -10.46 -8.86
C GLY A 79 23.96 -10.74 -8.87
N PRO A 80 24.54 -11.17 -7.74
CA PRO A 80 25.94 -11.57 -7.67
C PRO A 80 26.27 -12.73 -8.62
N ASP A 81 27.51 -12.77 -9.10
CA ASP A 81 28.00 -13.88 -9.91
C ASP A 81 27.93 -15.21 -9.14
N TYR A 82 27.60 -16.27 -9.86
CA TYR A 82 27.38 -17.59 -9.30
C TYR A 82 28.10 -18.68 -10.07
N VAL A 83 28.45 -19.75 -9.36
CA VAL A 83 29.00 -20.98 -9.91
C VAL A 83 27.91 -22.05 -9.91
N LYS A 84 27.60 -22.58 -11.09
CA LYS A 84 26.72 -23.74 -11.24
C LYS A 84 27.55 -25.02 -11.25
N LYS A 85 27.39 -25.86 -10.23
CA LYS A 85 28.07 -27.16 -10.15
C LYS A 85 27.43 -28.18 -11.10
N LYS A 86 28.18 -29.21 -11.46
CA LYS A 86 27.73 -30.29 -12.37
C LYS A 86 26.45 -31.00 -11.91
N ASN A 87 26.19 -31.03 -10.60
CA ASN A 87 24.97 -31.60 -10.00
C ASN A 87 23.76 -30.63 -10.02
N GLY A 88 23.86 -29.49 -10.72
CA GLY A 88 22.80 -28.49 -10.81
C GLY A 88 22.74 -27.51 -9.63
N SER A 89 23.49 -27.74 -8.54
CA SER A 89 23.50 -26.81 -7.40
C SER A 89 24.21 -25.50 -7.74
N VAL A 90 23.67 -24.39 -7.23
CA VAL A 90 24.24 -23.06 -7.40
C VAL A 90 24.95 -22.64 -6.12
N ARG A 91 26.10 -22.00 -6.26
CA ARG A 91 26.89 -21.42 -5.17
C ARG A 91 27.37 -20.03 -5.55
N TYR A 92 27.56 -19.19 -4.54
CA TYR A 92 28.06 -17.82 -4.71
C TYR A 92 29.41 -17.69 -4.04
N GLN A 93 30.35 -17.06 -4.73
CA GLN A 93 31.64 -16.77 -4.15
C GLN A 93 31.52 -15.52 -3.27
N VAL A 94 32.00 -15.60 -2.03
CA VAL A 94 31.93 -14.51 -1.04
C VAL A 94 32.53 -13.22 -1.60
N GLY A 95 33.66 -13.30 -2.33
CA GLY A 95 34.27 -12.15 -2.99
C GLY A 95 33.36 -11.49 -4.05
N ALA A 96 32.68 -12.29 -4.87
CA ALA A 96 31.75 -11.78 -5.88
C ALA A 96 30.53 -11.10 -5.25
N VAL A 97 30.02 -11.65 -4.15
CA VAL A 97 28.93 -11.04 -3.37
C VAL A 97 29.35 -9.69 -2.81
N ARG A 98 30.55 -9.57 -2.24
CA ARG A 98 31.09 -8.30 -1.74
C ARG A 98 31.24 -7.25 -2.85
N ASN A 99 31.76 -7.64 -4.00
CA ASN A 99 31.88 -6.75 -5.16
C ASN A 99 30.50 -6.26 -5.60
N TRP A 100 29.54 -7.17 -5.71
CA TRP A 100 28.17 -6.80 -6.07
C TRP A 100 27.53 -5.84 -5.06
N ILE A 101 27.69 -6.08 -3.74
CA ILE A 101 27.22 -5.14 -2.70
C ILE A 101 27.87 -3.77 -2.88
N LYS A 102 29.19 -3.73 -3.08
CA LYS A 102 29.94 -2.48 -3.27
C LYS A 102 29.45 -1.71 -4.50
N ASP A 103 29.22 -2.39 -5.60
CA ASP A 103 28.77 -1.78 -6.86
C ASP A 103 27.34 -1.21 -6.74
N ASN A 104 26.50 -1.87 -5.95
CA ASN A 104 25.13 -1.45 -5.62
C ASN A 104 25.04 -0.48 -4.44
N THR A 105 26.14 -0.21 -3.73
CA THR A 105 26.16 0.80 -2.67
C THR A 105 26.16 2.20 -3.30
N ILE A 106 25.26 3.07 -2.82
CA ILE A 106 25.15 4.46 -3.26
C ILE A 106 25.40 5.40 -2.08
N SER A 107 25.95 6.58 -2.34
CA SER A 107 26.33 7.54 -1.29
C SER A 107 25.18 8.45 -0.87
N ASN A 108 24.16 8.60 -1.70
CA ASN A 108 22.93 9.34 -1.38
C ASN A 108 21.74 8.83 -2.22
N THR A 109 20.53 9.16 -1.78
CA THR A 109 19.27 8.70 -2.39
C THR A 109 19.07 9.20 -3.82
N ALA A 110 19.59 10.39 -4.17
CA ALA A 110 19.49 10.95 -5.54
C ALA A 110 20.33 10.17 -6.57
N GLN A 111 21.41 9.48 -6.15
CA GLN A 111 22.21 8.61 -7.03
C GLN A 111 21.49 7.31 -7.41
N GLY A 112 20.52 6.85 -6.62
CA GLY A 112 19.76 5.63 -6.89
C GLY A 112 18.95 5.72 -8.19
N THR A 113 18.37 6.90 -8.45
CA THR A 113 17.61 7.21 -9.68
C THR A 113 18.51 7.27 -10.92
N ALA A 114 19.75 7.76 -10.78
CA ALA A 114 20.70 7.91 -11.89
C ALA A 114 21.40 6.59 -12.29
N LYS A 115 21.60 5.66 -11.35
CA LYS A 115 22.18 4.33 -11.62
C LYS A 115 21.16 3.31 -12.15
N GLY A 116 19.87 3.67 -12.26
CA GLY A 116 18.84 2.75 -12.73
C GLY A 116 18.69 1.52 -11.83
N ILE A 117 18.92 1.66 -10.52
CA ILE A 117 18.71 0.59 -9.55
C ILE A 117 17.20 0.30 -9.52
N LYS A 118 16.79 -0.69 -10.32
CA LYS A 118 15.44 -1.23 -10.27
C LYS A 118 15.31 -2.01 -8.97
N ARG A 119 14.74 -1.40 -7.93
CA ARG A 119 14.14 -2.15 -6.84
C ARG A 119 13.04 -3.04 -7.42
N MET A 120 13.42 -4.29 -7.68
CA MET A 120 12.68 -5.51 -7.36
C MET A 120 11.19 -5.51 -7.74
N GLU A 121 10.92 -5.77 -9.01
CA GLU A 121 9.59 -6.12 -9.51
C GLU A 121 9.15 -7.51 -9.01
N GLY A 122 8.29 -7.49 -8.01
CA GLY A 122 7.34 -8.53 -7.63
C GLY A 122 6.21 -7.82 -6.89
N VAL A 123 4.96 -8.24 -7.06
CA VAL A 123 3.85 -7.68 -6.27
C VAL A 123 4.15 -7.98 -4.80
N SER A 124 4.67 -6.98 -4.08
CA SER A 124 5.10 -7.08 -2.69
C SER A 124 3.96 -6.57 -1.80
N PHE A 125 3.11 -7.47 -1.32
CA PHE A 125 2.11 -7.11 -0.33
C PHE A 125 2.82 -6.79 0.99
N ASP A 126 3.39 -5.60 1.06
CA ASP A 126 4.17 -5.17 2.21
C ASP A 126 3.18 -4.75 3.30
N PHE A 127 3.27 -5.47 4.41
CA PHE A 127 2.62 -5.18 5.70
C PHE A 127 1.13 -5.54 5.76
N PRO A 128 0.79 -6.81 6.07
CA PRO A 128 -0.60 -7.20 6.21
C PRO A 128 -1.24 -6.51 7.41
N THR A 129 -2.50 -6.11 7.25
CA THR A 129 -3.32 -5.53 8.32
C THR A 129 -4.35 -6.58 8.76
N PRO A 130 -4.54 -6.83 10.07
CA PRO A 130 -5.50 -7.80 10.53
C PRO A 130 -6.91 -7.21 10.39
N LEU A 131 -7.84 -8.02 9.91
CA LEU A 131 -9.27 -7.75 9.95
C LEU A 131 -9.92 -8.74 10.90
N ILE A 132 -10.85 -8.28 11.72
CA ILE A 132 -11.58 -9.13 12.68
C ILE A 132 -12.82 -9.70 11.99
N THR A 133 -13.04 -10.99 12.18
CA THR A 133 -14.26 -11.69 11.73
C THR A 133 -15.22 -11.81 12.89
N THR A 134 -16.50 -11.53 12.63
CA THR A 134 -17.56 -11.60 13.63
C THR A 134 -18.49 -12.79 13.36
N HIS A 135 -19.34 -13.12 14.33
CA HIS A 135 -20.41 -14.10 14.13
C HIS A 135 -21.60 -13.54 13.34
N THR A 136 -21.71 -12.21 13.26
CA THR A 136 -22.88 -11.49 12.75
C THR A 136 -22.70 -10.99 11.33
N ASP A 137 -21.46 -10.65 10.94
CA ASP A 137 -21.18 -10.02 9.66
C ASP A 137 -20.48 -10.98 8.70
N SER A 138 -20.84 -10.90 7.43
CA SER A 138 -20.21 -11.69 6.38
C SER A 138 -18.84 -11.16 5.97
N GLU A 139 -18.59 -9.85 6.16
CA GLU A 139 -17.33 -9.22 5.83
C GLU A 139 -16.47 -8.97 7.07
N PRO A 140 -15.15 -9.22 6.98
CA PRO A 140 -14.21 -8.85 8.05
C PRO A 140 -14.17 -7.34 8.26
N ILE A 141 -14.11 -6.92 9.52
CA ILE A 141 -14.09 -5.51 9.93
C ILE A 141 -12.66 -5.05 10.28
N PRO A 142 -12.33 -3.76 10.10
CA PRO A 142 -11.03 -3.22 10.48
C PRO A 142 -10.68 -3.40 11.96
N PHE A 143 -9.44 -3.79 12.26
CA PHE A 143 -8.96 -4.07 13.62
C PHE A 143 -9.32 -3.00 14.66
N PHE A 144 -9.03 -1.72 14.38
CA PHE A 144 -9.27 -0.67 15.37
C PHE A 144 -10.76 -0.37 15.57
N GLN A 145 -11.60 -0.65 14.57
CA GLN A 145 -13.05 -0.52 14.71
C GLN A 145 -13.64 -1.65 15.56
N SER A 146 -13.03 -2.84 15.51
CA SER A 146 -13.49 -3.98 16.31
C SER A 146 -13.19 -3.87 17.81
N LEU A 147 -12.36 -2.91 18.24
CA LEU A 147 -12.02 -2.70 19.65
C LEU A 147 -13.22 -2.28 20.51
N SER A 148 -14.32 -1.81 19.91
CA SER A 148 -15.56 -1.48 20.63
C SER A 148 -16.56 -2.63 20.68
N LEU A 149 -16.22 -3.81 20.15
CA LEU A 149 -17.12 -4.97 20.14
C LEU A 149 -16.96 -5.83 21.39
N ASP A 150 -18.06 -6.44 21.80
CA ASP A 150 -18.06 -7.46 22.84
C ASP A 150 -17.33 -8.73 22.36
N GLU A 151 -16.59 -9.38 23.26
CA GLU A 151 -15.80 -10.57 22.95
C GLU A 151 -16.64 -11.72 22.37
N GLU A 152 -17.90 -11.84 22.81
CA GLU A 152 -18.86 -12.86 22.33
C GLU A 152 -19.22 -12.70 20.84
N VAL A 153 -19.03 -11.51 20.27
CA VAL A 153 -19.29 -11.23 18.84
C VAL A 153 -18.10 -11.65 17.97
N ILE A 154 -16.90 -11.72 18.55
CA ILE A 154 -15.64 -11.94 17.83
C ILE A 154 -15.40 -13.43 17.59
N LYS A 155 -15.25 -13.81 16.32
CA LYS A 155 -15.04 -15.20 15.89
C LYS A 155 -13.56 -15.52 15.65
N GLY A 156 -12.80 -14.58 15.12
CA GLY A 156 -11.41 -14.79 14.68
C GLY A 156 -10.87 -13.59 13.91
N TYR A 157 -9.78 -13.78 13.17
CA TYR A 157 -9.19 -12.74 12.32
C TYR A 157 -8.68 -13.32 10.99
N VAL A 158 -8.52 -12.45 10.00
CA VAL A 158 -7.88 -12.74 8.72
C VAL A 158 -6.90 -11.63 8.37
N MET A 159 -5.86 -11.96 7.59
CA MET A 159 -4.89 -10.97 7.14
C MET A 159 -5.32 -10.37 5.81
N GLU A 160 -5.32 -9.05 5.75
CA GLU A 160 -5.50 -8.29 4.54
C GLU A 160 -4.16 -7.83 3.98
N HIS A 161 -3.98 -8.05 2.69
CA HIS A 161 -2.79 -7.69 1.92
C HIS A 161 -3.20 -6.75 0.79
N VAL A 162 -2.73 -5.50 0.83
CA VAL A 162 -3.02 -4.50 -0.22
C VAL A 162 -1.88 -4.47 -1.22
N GLU A 163 -2.22 -4.34 -2.51
CA GLU A 163 -1.25 -4.29 -3.60
C GLU A 163 -0.15 -3.25 -3.35
N HIS A 164 1.09 -3.67 -3.62
CA HIS A 164 2.27 -2.83 -3.43
C HIS A 164 2.22 -1.55 -4.25
N TYR A 165 2.83 -0.51 -3.70
CA TYR A 165 3.32 0.63 -4.46
C TYR A 165 4.60 1.17 -3.84
N HIS A 166 5.56 1.55 -4.67
CA HIS A 166 6.78 2.17 -4.19
C HIS A 166 6.58 3.67 -3.99
N GLU A 167 5.84 4.29 -4.90
CA GLU A 167 5.48 5.71 -4.85
C GLU A 167 3.96 5.85 -5.04
N PRO A 168 3.30 6.81 -4.38
CA PRO A 168 1.85 6.92 -4.44
C PRO A 168 1.27 7.06 -5.86
N GLN A 169 2.00 7.70 -6.78
CA GLN A 169 1.59 7.85 -8.19
C GLN A 169 1.49 6.52 -8.95
N GLN A 170 2.17 5.46 -8.49
CA GLN A 170 2.18 4.14 -9.14
C GLN A 170 0.92 3.34 -8.88
N ASN A 171 0.29 3.54 -7.71
CA ASN A 171 -0.98 2.93 -7.35
C ASN A 171 -1.71 3.80 -6.33
N MET A 172 -2.37 4.84 -6.83
CA MET A 172 -3.00 5.86 -6.00
C MET A 172 -4.19 5.29 -5.20
N ALA A 173 -4.92 4.32 -5.76
CA ALA A 173 -6.02 3.65 -5.07
C ALA A 173 -5.51 2.86 -3.86
N ALA A 174 -4.44 2.05 -4.02
CA ALA A 174 -3.82 1.34 -2.90
C ALA A 174 -3.23 2.30 -1.85
N TRP A 175 -2.63 3.42 -2.29
CA TRP A 175 -2.14 4.45 -1.37
C TRP A 175 -3.29 5.07 -0.57
N LEU A 176 -4.36 5.52 -1.23
CA LEU A 176 -5.52 6.10 -0.57
C LEU A 176 -6.17 5.13 0.41
N TYR A 177 -6.37 3.88 0.02
CA TYR A 177 -6.90 2.84 0.91
C TYR A 177 -6.15 2.77 2.23
N ASN A 178 -4.81 2.77 2.17
CA ASN A 178 -3.97 2.69 3.35
C ASN A 178 -4.01 3.93 4.25
N HIS A 179 -4.32 5.11 3.70
CA HIS A 179 -4.26 6.38 4.44
C HIS A 179 -5.64 6.90 4.87
N MET A 180 -6.71 6.53 4.17
CA MET A 180 -8.09 6.90 4.50
C MET A 180 -8.55 6.36 5.86
N GLY A 181 -7.98 5.25 6.33
CA GLY A 181 -8.28 4.69 7.66
C GLY A 181 -7.54 5.37 8.82
N SER A 182 -6.58 6.26 8.56
CA SER A 182 -5.64 6.79 9.57
C SER A 182 -5.88 8.25 9.99
N GLY A 183 -6.79 8.99 9.33
CA GLY A 183 -7.01 10.41 9.60
C GLY A 183 -8.24 10.99 8.89
N PHE A 184 -8.42 12.31 8.98
CA PHE A 184 -9.51 13.00 8.28
C PHE A 184 -9.21 13.07 6.78
N ILE A 185 -10.23 12.88 5.94
CA ILE A 185 -10.07 12.93 4.48
C ILE A 185 -9.54 14.30 4.00
N ALA A 186 -9.80 15.36 4.78
CA ALA A 186 -9.25 16.70 4.57
C ALA A 186 -7.71 16.72 4.57
N ASP A 187 -7.05 15.90 5.41
CA ASP A 187 -5.59 15.86 5.55
C ASP A 187 -4.92 15.20 4.35
N LEU A 188 -5.65 14.36 3.61
CA LEU A 188 -5.17 13.69 2.41
C LEU A 188 -5.18 14.63 1.20
N ARG A 189 -6.01 15.67 1.22
CA ARG A 189 -6.28 16.53 0.05
C ARG A 189 -5.01 17.08 -0.61
N GLN A 190 -4.10 17.66 0.17
CA GLN A 190 -2.90 18.27 -0.42
C GLN A 190 -1.96 17.21 -1.00
N GLN A 191 -1.80 16.08 -0.30
CA GLN A 191 -0.97 14.97 -0.76
C GLN A 191 -1.54 14.36 -2.05
N THR A 192 -2.86 14.13 -2.09
CA THR A 192 -3.57 13.64 -3.28
C THR A 192 -3.38 14.56 -4.48
N LYS A 193 -3.44 15.89 -4.29
CA LYS A 193 -3.16 16.85 -5.36
C LYS A 193 -1.72 16.73 -5.88
N ASP A 194 -0.75 16.64 -4.99
CA ASP A 194 0.66 16.51 -5.36
C ASP A 194 0.92 15.21 -6.13
N ILE A 195 0.23 14.13 -5.76
CA ILE A 195 0.30 12.83 -6.45
C ILE A 195 -0.28 12.93 -7.87
N LEU A 196 -1.44 13.57 -8.03
CA LEU A 196 -2.06 13.81 -9.34
C LEU A 196 -1.14 14.65 -10.24
N LEU A 197 -0.54 15.72 -9.70
CA LEU A 197 0.43 16.56 -10.43
C LEU A 197 1.68 15.79 -10.87
N ARG A 198 2.06 14.72 -10.14
CA ARG A 198 3.18 13.83 -10.49
C ARG A 198 2.78 12.67 -11.41
N GLY A 199 1.57 12.69 -11.97
CA GLY A 199 1.10 11.68 -12.92
C GLY A 199 0.40 10.48 -12.27
N GLY A 200 -0.12 10.65 -11.04
CA GLY A 200 -0.95 9.63 -10.39
C GLY A 200 -2.18 9.26 -11.23
N ARG A 201 -2.44 7.96 -11.35
CA ARG A 201 -3.55 7.44 -12.16
C ARG A 201 -4.83 7.34 -11.34
N ILE A 202 -5.73 8.30 -11.52
CA ILE A 202 -6.96 8.44 -10.72
C ILE A 202 -7.97 7.29 -10.89
N ASN A 203 -8.02 6.65 -12.06
CA ASN A 203 -8.94 5.54 -12.36
C ASN A 203 -8.23 4.17 -12.35
N GLN A 204 -7.05 4.09 -11.75
CA GLN A 204 -6.36 2.82 -11.62
C GLN A 204 -7.09 1.92 -10.62
N VAL A 205 -7.21 0.64 -10.99
CA VAL A 205 -7.70 -0.42 -10.11
C VAL A 205 -6.52 -0.93 -9.27
N ALA A 206 -6.76 -1.05 -7.97
CA ALA A 206 -5.91 -1.71 -7.01
C ALA A 206 -6.51 -3.06 -6.60
N ARG A 207 -5.68 -3.89 -5.98
CA ARG A 207 -6.10 -5.20 -5.46
C ARG A 207 -5.83 -5.32 -3.97
N ARG A 208 -6.70 -6.04 -3.28
CA ARG A 208 -6.45 -6.53 -1.93
C ARG A 208 -6.77 -8.02 -1.86
N LEU A 209 -6.00 -8.75 -1.08
CA LEU A 209 -6.22 -10.16 -0.76
C LEU A 209 -6.66 -10.23 0.70
N VAL A 210 -7.86 -10.77 0.95
CA VAL A 210 -8.43 -10.98 2.28
C VAL A 210 -8.61 -12.47 2.48
N GLY A 211 -7.73 -13.10 3.27
CA GLY A 211 -7.64 -14.56 3.29
C GLY A 211 -7.28 -15.10 1.90
N ASP A 212 -8.17 -15.88 1.29
CA ASP A 212 -8.00 -16.43 -0.07
C ASP A 212 -8.77 -15.65 -1.15
N GLU A 213 -9.48 -14.59 -0.77
CA GLU A 213 -10.32 -13.81 -1.68
C GLU A 213 -9.58 -12.59 -2.22
N LEU A 214 -9.47 -12.52 -3.56
CA LEU A 214 -8.91 -11.37 -4.26
C LEU A 214 -10.02 -10.39 -4.61
N ILE A 215 -9.93 -9.18 -4.06
CA ILE A 215 -10.88 -8.09 -4.26
C ILE A 215 -10.19 -6.99 -5.06
N GLU A 216 -10.82 -6.55 -6.15
CA GLU A 216 -10.39 -5.39 -6.93
C GLU A 216 -11.20 -4.15 -6.52
N PHE A 217 -10.56 -2.99 -6.45
CA PHE A 217 -11.22 -1.74 -6.09
C PHE A 217 -10.52 -0.54 -6.74
N ASN A 218 -11.26 0.54 -6.99
CA ASN A 218 -10.71 1.82 -7.44
C ASN A 218 -11.04 2.95 -6.45
N ILE A 219 -10.57 4.18 -6.72
CA ILE A 219 -10.80 5.34 -5.84
C ILE A 219 -12.30 5.65 -5.68
N ALA A 220 -13.11 5.48 -6.72
CA ALA A 220 -14.55 5.71 -6.65
C ALA A 220 -15.23 4.70 -5.71
N ASP A 221 -14.83 3.43 -5.76
CA ASP A 221 -15.33 2.40 -4.84
C ASP A 221 -15.00 2.73 -3.38
N LEU A 222 -13.79 3.23 -3.12
CA LEU A 222 -13.38 3.67 -1.77
C LEU A 222 -14.25 4.81 -1.24
N LEU A 223 -14.48 5.83 -2.07
CA LEU A 223 -15.27 7.00 -1.66
C LEU A 223 -16.75 6.67 -1.54
N ALA A 224 -17.26 5.78 -2.39
CA ALA A 224 -18.63 5.32 -2.36
C ALA A 224 -18.97 4.57 -1.07
N ASN A 225 -18.00 3.83 -0.52
CA ASN A 225 -18.15 3.05 0.70
C ASN A 225 -17.57 3.75 1.93
N PHE A 226 -17.13 5.01 1.82
CA PHE A 226 -16.60 5.74 2.95
C PHE A 226 -17.70 6.02 3.99
N GLN A 227 -17.44 5.65 5.25
CA GLN A 227 -18.36 5.83 6.39
C GLN A 227 -17.82 6.79 7.45
N GLY A 228 -16.77 7.57 7.12
CA GLY A 228 -16.17 8.52 8.06
C GLY A 228 -16.97 9.83 8.20
N ILE A 229 -16.51 10.69 9.11
CA ILE A 229 -17.10 12.02 9.33
C ILE A 229 -16.86 12.90 8.09
N ASP A 230 -17.89 13.63 7.66
CA ASP A 230 -17.98 14.38 6.39
C ASP A 230 -17.01 15.58 6.24
N PHE A 231 -16.17 15.87 7.23
CA PHE A 231 -15.34 17.07 7.20
C PHE A 231 -14.32 17.02 6.05
N GLY A 232 -14.58 17.81 4.99
CA GLY A 232 -13.75 17.88 3.78
C GLY A 232 -14.01 16.80 2.73
N TYR A 233 -14.97 15.89 2.94
CA TYR A 233 -15.29 14.83 1.97
C TYR A 233 -15.78 15.40 0.65
N GLY A 234 -16.71 16.36 0.69
CA GLY A 234 -17.24 17.00 -0.51
C GLY A 234 -16.16 17.64 -1.38
N ASP A 235 -15.33 18.49 -0.75
CA ASP A 235 -14.21 19.15 -1.42
C ASP A 235 -13.19 18.16 -1.99
N PHE A 236 -12.98 17.03 -1.30
CA PHE A 236 -12.07 15.97 -1.74
C PHE A 236 -12.64 15.25 -2.97
N LEU A 237 -13.91 14.86 -2.93
CA LEU A 237 -14.59 14.22 -4.05
C LEU A 237 -14.65 15.15 -5.28
N TYR A 238 -14.96 16.43 -5.09
CA TYR A 238 -15.00 17.41 -6.19
C TYR A 238 -13.63 17.54 -6.85
N MET A 239 -12.57 17.65 -6.05
CA MET A 239 -11.21 17.71 -6.58
C MET A 239 -10.85 16.48 -7.41
N LEU A 240 -11.27 15.28 -7.00
CA LEU A 240 -11.05 14.08 -7.78
C LEU A 240 -11.91 14.02 -9.05
N LEU A 241 -13.17 14.43 -8.98
CA LEU A 241 -14.06 14.52 -10.15
C LEU A 241 -13.54 15.54 -11.18
N ASP A 242 -13.04 16.69 -10.74
CA ASP A 242 -12.39 17.71 -11.59
C ASP A 242 -11.13 17.16 -12.28
N ASN A 243 -10.47 16.16 -11.66
CA ASN A 243 -9.30 15.46 -12.21
C ASN A 243 -9.67 14.17 -12.97
N GLY A 244 -10.95 13.98 -13.30
CA GLY A 244 -11.40 12.90 -14.18
C GLY A 244 -11.65 11.55 -13.48
N LEU A 245 -11.95 11.55 -12.18
CA LEU A 245 -12.42 10.35 -11.49
C LEU A 245 -13.70 9.82 -12.17
N ASP A 246 -13.66 8.58 -12.63
CA ASP A 246 -14.81 7.87 -13.19
C ASP A 246 -15.59 7.17 -12.08
N VAL A 247 -16.86 7.52 -11.95
CA VAL A 247 -17.78 6.97 -10.94
C VAL A 247 -18.89 6.12 -11.56
N SER A 248 -18.83 5.86 -12.88
CA SER A 248 -19.90 5.20 -13.63
C SER A 248 -20.14 3.75 -13.21
N GLN A 249 -19.13 3.07 -12.68
CA GLN A 249 -19.18 1.67 -12.27
C GLN A 249 -19.48 1.48 -10.78
N VAL A 250 -19.67 2.55 -10.02
CA VAL A 250 -19.93 2.46 -8.58
C VAL A 250 -21.28 1.78 -8.32
N SER A 251 -21.25 0.64 -7.63
CA SER A 251 -22.44 -0.07 -7.17
C SER A 251 -22.75 0.22 -5.71
N ASN A 252 -24.02 0.46 -5.39
CA ASN A 252 -24.52 0.66 -4.02
C ASN A 252 -23.79 1.73 -3.17
N PRO A 253 -23.62 2.97 -3.68
CA PRO A 253 -22.90 4.00 -2.92
C PRO A 253 -23.66 4.44 -1.65
N SER A 254 -22.91 4.97 -0.68
CA SER A 254 -23.45 5.64 0.50
C SER A 254 -24.28 6.87 0.13
N ASP A 255 -25.18 7.27 1.02
CA ASP A 255 -26.02 8.45 0.79
C ASP A 255 -25.20 9.75 0.77
N GLN A 256 -24.11 9.80 1.53
CA GLN A 256 -23.13 10.89 1.49
C GLN A 256 -22.50 11.03 0.10
N PHE A 257 -22.05 9.91 -0.49
CA PHE A 257 -21.47 9.90 -1.84
C PHE A 257 -22.51 10.39 -2.87
N LYS A 258 -23.73 9.83 -2.85
CA LYS A 258 -24.81 10.21 -3.78
C LYS A 258 -25.13 11.70 -3.68
N SER A 259 -25.33 12.22 -2.48
CA SER A 259 -25.67 13.62 -2.23
C SER A 259 -24.57 14.55 -2.76
N THR A 260 -23.32 14.24 -2.45
CA THR A 260 -22.15 15.02 -2.85
C THR A 260 -21.96 15.00 -4.37
N HIS A 261 -21.95 13.82 -4.99
CA HIS A 261 -21.79 13.67 -6.44
C HIS A 261 -22.90 14.39 -7.22
N ASN A 262 -24.16 14.26 -6.79
CA ASN A 262 -25.27 14.98 -7.41
C ASN A 262 -25.11 16.50 -7.28
N SER A 263 -24.64 16.97 -6.13
CA SER A 263 -24.35 18.40 -5.91
C SER A 263 -23.25 18.91 -6.84
N TYR A 264 -22.19 18.13 -7.08
CA TYR A 264 -21.15 18.45 -8.07
C TYR A 264 -21.70 18.54 -9.49
N LEU A 265 -22.46 17.53 -9.93
CA LEU A 265 -23.06 17.52 -11.25
C LEU A 265 -24.01 18.70 -11.45
N LEU A 266 -24.80 19.03 -10.43
CA LEU A 266 -25.67 20.19 -10.45
C LEU A 266 -24.85 21.48 -10.56
N TYR A 267 -23.80 21.63 -9.75
CA TYR A 267 -22.89 22.77 -9.79
C TYR A 267 -22.33 22.99 -11.21
N HIS A 268 -21.74 21.95 -11.83
CA HIS A 268 -21.17 22.05 -13.17
C HIS A 268 -22.22 22.28 -14.27
N LYS A 269 -23.40 21.66 -14.15
CA LYS A 269 -24.53 21.93 -15.07
C LYS A 269 -24.95 23.40 -15.00
N LEU A 270 -25.01 23.97 -13.78
CA LEU A 270 -25.36 25.37 -13.58
C LEU A 270 -24.24 26.30 -14.07
N GLU A 271 -22.99 26.02 -13.76
CA GLU A 271 -21.83 26.81 -14.21
C GLU A 271 -21.74 26.86 -15.73
N HIS A 272 -21.88 25.72 -16.41
CA HIS A 272 -21.90 25.66 -17.86
C HIS A 272 -23.09 26.43 -18.44
N SER A 273 -24.28 26.29 -17.85
CA SER A 273 -25.48 27.01 -18.28
C SER A 273 -25.36 28.53 -18.09
N LEU A 274 -24.75 28.98 -17.00
CA LEU A 274 -24.53 30.39 -16.68
C LEU A 274 -23.43 30.99 -17.55
N SER A 275 -22.32 30.29 -17.75
CA SER A 275 -21.23 30.70 -18.64
C SER A 275 -21.71 30.86 -20.10
N ASN A 276 -22.57 29.95 -20.56
CA ASN A 276 -23.18 30.05 -21.88
C ASN A 276 -24.17 31.23 -21.99
N LYS A 277 -24.92 31.54 -20.94
CA LYS A 277 -25.80 32.74 -20.91
C LYS A 277 -25.02 34.05 -20.94
N ILE A 278 -23.88 34.14 -20.25
CA ILE A 278 -23.00 35.31 -20.27
C ILE A 278 -22.35 35.49 -21.65
N THR A 279 -22.00 34.38 -22.32
CA THR A 279 -21.42 34.42 -23.67
C THR A 279 -22.47 34.77 -24.74
N ALA A 280 -23.72 34.32 -24.57
CA ALA A 280 -24.83 34.65 -25.47
C ALA A 280 -25.24 36.13 -25.37
N THR A 281 -25.27 36.71 -24.16
CA THR A 281 -25.59 38.14 -23.95
C THR A 281 -24.51 39.08 -24.47
N ARG A 282 -23.24 38.64 -24.56
CA ARG A 282 -22.16 39.41 -25.21
C ARG A 282 -22.18 39.39 -26.74
N LYS A 283 -22.84 38.40 -27.37
CA LYS A 283 -22.96 38.31 -28.84
C LYS A 283 -24.19 39.05 -29.40
N THR A 284 -25.08 39.55 -28.54
CA THR A 284 -26.34 40.21 -28.94
C THR A 284 -26.37 41.72 -28.70
N ASN A 285 -25.26 42.33 -28.26
CA ASN A 285 -25.12 43.79 -28.26
C ASN A 285 -24.20 44.22 -29.43
N PRO A 286 -24.74 44.85 -30.49
CA PRO A 286 -23.95 45.54 -31.51
C PRO A 286 -23.21 46.76 -30.94
#